data_AF-A0A0C2VQF1-F1
#
_entry.id   AF-A0A0C2VQF1-F1
#
_cell.length_a   1.000
_cell.length_b   1.000
_cell.length_c   1.000
_cell.angle_alpha   90.00
_cell.angle_beta   90.00
_cell.angle_gamma   90.00
#
_symmetry.space_group_name_H-M   'P 1'
#
loop_
_entity.id
_entity.type
_entity.pdbx_description
1 polymer ?
#
loop_
_entity_poly.entity_id
_entity_poly.type
_entity_poly.pdbx_seq_one_letter_code
_entity_poly.pdbx_strand_id
1 'polypeptide(L)'
;MAFFRKKMIEELPILDPLTEEKAILGKQISADVDRELKPLLEKDMSSLIEENIKKLRYLYPDDNDYKYELLRRNVFYIEVISELKRLLADLLRGYQVTVDLKAIKRKTTIQIEEAIGRHYDHFYKHYLSIEGGLTGLEQTCRQNLLMYEWLKQLMPYYQRHQYQTSENLPKRWIVRRIEEECRRVSDEVIFF
;
A
#
# COMPACT_ATOMS: atom_id res chain seq x y z
N MET A 1 -1.86 50.07 46.15
CA MET A 1 -1.27 48.82 45.64
C MET A 1 -1.94 48.50 44.31
N ALA A 2 -1.25 48.75 43.19
CA ALA A 2 -1.80 48.55 41.86
C ALA A 2 -1.54 47.11 41.38
N PHE A 3 -2.60 46.41 41.03
CA PHE A 3 -2.58 45.09 40.42
C PHE A 3 -1.98 45.17 39.01
N PHE A 4 -0.80 44.61 38.80
CA PHE A 4 -0.30 44.31 37.46
C PHE A 4 -1.00 43.06 36.93
N ARG A 5 -2.02 43.23 36.09
CA ARG A 5 -2.49 42.15 35.21
C ARG A 5 -1.44 41.95 34.12
N LYS A 6 -0.61 40.91 34.26
CA LYS A 6 0.18 40.36 33.15
C LYS A 6 -0.81 39.86 32.09
N LYS A 7 -0.86 40.54 30.95
CA LYS A 7 -1.55 40.05 29.75
C LYS A 7 -0.74 38.84 29.27
N MET A 8 -1.24 37.63 29.50
CA MET A 8 -0.77 36.45 28.76
C MET A 8 -1.09 36.72 27.30
N ILE A 9 -0.06 36.95 26.51
CA ILE A 9 -0.17 36.79 25.06
C ILE A 9 -0.20 35.27 24.89
N GLU A 10 -1.37 34.73 24.57
CA GLU A 10 -1.47 33.38 24.02
C GLU A 10 -0.69 33.40 22.70
N GLU A 11 0.56 32.94 22.75
CA GLU A 11 1.29 32.60 21.55
C GLU A 11 0.54 31.42 20.90
N LEU A 12 -0.31 31.73 19.92
CA LEU A 12 -0.81 30.74 18.98
C LEU A 12 0.41 29.97 18.46
N PRO A 13 0.43 28.63 18.58
CA PRO A 13 1.57 27.87 18.09
C PRO A 13 1.68 28.16 16.59
N ILE A 14 2.77 28.82 16.19
CA ILE A 14 3.12 29.00 14.78
C ILE A 14 3.30 27.57 14.25
N LEU A 15 2.28 27.04 13.57
CA LEU A 15 2.42 25.76 12.89
C LEU A 15 3.51 25.93 11.85
N ASP A 16 4.52 25.07 11.91
CA ASP A 16 5.52 24.94 10.86
C ASP A 16 4.79 24.83 9.50
N PRO A 17 5.05 25.71 8.51
CA PRO A 17 4.38 25.70 7.21
C PRO A 17 4.40 24.32 6.53
N LEU A 18 5.43 23.52 6.76
CA LEU A 18 5.52 22.15 6.25
C LEU A 18 4.48 21.21 6.88
N THR A 19 4.11 21.44 8.14
CA THR A 19 3.10 20.66 8.86
C THR A 19 1.70 20.98 8.32
N GLU A 20 1.43 22.26 8.02
CA GLU A 20 0.17 22.67 7.41
C GLU A 20 0.03 22.13 5.97
N GLU A 21 1.10 22.22 5.16
CA GLU A 21 1.12 21.64 3.81
C GLU A 21 0.84 20.12 3.83
N LYS A 22 1.48 19.38 4.74
CA LYS A 22 1.21 17.95 4.95
C LYS A 22 -0.23 17.68 5.36
N ALA A 23 -0.82 18.50 6.21
CA ALA A 23 -2.20 18.33 6.65
C ALA A 23 -3.19 18.52 5.50
N ILE A 24 -3.00 19.56 4.68
CA ILE A 24 -3.84 19.84 3.50
C ILE A 24 -3.71 18.72 2.47
N LEU A 25 -2.47 18.38 2.10
CA LEU A 25 -2.23 17.33 1.12
C LEU A 25 -2.69 15.96 1.62
N GLY A 26 -2.54 15.68 2.92
CA GLY A 26 -3.04 14.46 3.53
C GLY A 26 -4.56 14.28 3.38
N LYS A 27 -5.33 15.37 3.49
CA LYS A 27 -6.79 15.36 3.23
C LYS A 27 -7.09 15.14 1.75
N GLN A 28 -6.34 15.78 0.86
CA GLN A 28 -6.49 15.59 -0.59
C GLN A 28 -6.21 14.14 -1.00
N ILE A 29 -5.12 13.55 -0.49
CA ILE A 29 -4.78 12.15 -0.75
C ILE A 29 -5.90 11.22 -0.29
N SER A 30 -6.45 11.42 0.91
CA SER A 30 -7.57 10.62 1.40
C SER A 30 -8.77 10.70 0.45
N ALA A 31 -9.16 11.91 0.06
CA ALA A 31 -10.29 12.11 -0.86
C ALA A 31 -10.05 11.49 -2.25
N ASP A 32 -8.81 11.55 -2.74
CA ASP A 32 -8.41 10.95 -4.01
C ASP A 32 -8.49 9.43 -3.96
N VAL A 33 -7.94 8.84 -2.91
CA VAL A 33 -7.98 7.39 -2.66
C VAL A 33 -9.43 6.91 -2.55
N ASP A 34 -10.25 7.58 -1.72
CA ASP A 34 -11.65 7.21 -1.56
C ASP A 34 -12.41 7.29 -2.89
N ARG A 35 -12.23 8.36 -3.65
CA ARG A 35 -12.89 8.56 -4.94
C ARG A 35 -12.51 7.49 -5.97
N GLU A 36 -11.22 7.18 -6.09
CA GLU A 36 -10.74 6.24 -7.11
C GLU A 36 -10.98 4.78 -6.74
N LEU A 37 -11.01 4.46 -5.44
CA LEU A 37 -11.19 3.08 -4.96
C LEU A 37 -12.65 2.72 -4.68
N LYS A 38 -13.52 3.69 -4.38
CA LYS A 38 -14.95 3.43 -4.13
C LYS A 38 -15.65 2.60 -5.22
N PRO A 39 -15.44 2.84 -6.53
CA PRO A 39 -16.06 2.03 -7.58
C PRO A 39 -15.60 0.56 -7.58
N LEU A 40 -14.46 0.25 -6.96
CA LEU A 40 -13.98 -1.12 -6.80
C LEU A 40 -14.57 -1.77 -5.55
N LEU A 41 -14.78 -1.01 -4.47
CA LEU A 41 -15.50 -1.49 -3.29
C LEU A 41 -16.91 -1.97 -3.64
N GLU A 42 -17.58 -1.26 -4.55
CA GLU A 42 -18.92 -1.62 -5.06
C GLU A 42 -18.93 -2.92 -5.89
N LYS A 43 -17.77 -3.39 -6.38
CA LYS A 43 -17.65 -4.61 -7.20
C LYS A 43 -17.42 -5.89 -6.39
N ASP A 44 -17.63 -5.84 -5.08
CA ASP A 44 -17.42 -6.97 -4.17
C ASP A 44 -16.01 -7.59 -4.28
N MET A 45 -15.00 -6.75 -4.10
CA MET A 45 -13.60 -7.17 -4.13
C MET A 45 -13.28 -8.25 -3.09
N SER A 46 -14.01 -8.27 -1.97
CA SER A 46 -13.86 -9.31 -0.94
C SER A 46 -14.17 -10.69 -1.50
N SER A 47 -15.32 -10.86 -2.16
CA SER A 47 -15.70 -12.12 -2.80
C SER A 47 -14.68 -12.58 -3.86
N LEU A 48 -14.15 -11.65 -4.66
CA LEU A 48 -13.15 -11.98 -5.68
C LEU A 48 -11.84 -12.47 -5.07
N ILE A 49 -11.43 -11.89 -3.94
CA ILE A 49 -10.22 -12.30 -3.22
C ILE A 49 -10.43 -13.66 -2.56
N GLU A 50 -11.57 -13.87 -1.91
CA GLU A 50 -11.90 -15.17 -1.35
C GLU A 50 -11.92 -16.27 -2.40
N GLU A 51 -12.51 -16.01 -3.56
CA GLU A 51 -12.55 -16.96 -4.66
C GLU A 51 -11.13 -17.30 -5.15
N ASN A 52 -10.24 -16.30 -5.24
CA ASN A 52 -8.84 -16.53 -5.61
C ASN A 52 -8.08 -17.40 -4.61
N ILE A 53 -8.32 -17.22 -3.30
CA ILE A 53 -7.72 -18.05 -2.24
C ILE A 53 -8.31 -19.46 -2.27
N LYS A 54 -9.64 -19.60 -2.38
CA LYS A 54 -10.32 -20.91 -2.50
C LYS A 54 -9.83 -21.69 -3.73
N LYS A 55 -9.71 -21.02 -4.88
CA LYS A 55 -9.14 -21.61 -6.11
C LYS A 55 -7.70 -22.07 -5.90
N LEU A 56 -6.88 -21.28 -5.21
CA LEU A 56 -5.49 -21.66 -4.93
C LEU A 56 -5.43 -22.93 -4.08
N ARG A 57 -6.23 -23.00 -3.01
CA ARG A 57 -6.30 -24.20 -2.14
C ARG A 57 -6.84 -25.43 -2.87
N TYR A 58 -7.75 -25.25 -3.81
CA TYR A 58 -8.23 -26.34 -4.66
C TYR A 58 -7.13 -26.87 -5.60
N LEU A 59 -6.31 -25.98 -6.17
CA LEU A 59 -5.21 -26.35 -7.07
C LEU A 59 -4.04 -27.03 -6.34
N TYR A 60 -3.82 -26.68 -5.07
CA TYR A 60 -2.76 -27.23 -4.23
C TYR A 60 -3.40 -27.83 -2.96
N PRO A 61 -3.88 -29.09 -3.02
CA PRO A 61 -4.57 -29.72 -1.90
C PRO A 61 -3.62 -30.18 -0.78
N ASP A 62 -2.32 -30.35 -1.07
CA ASP A 62 -1.30 -30.59 -0.05
C ASP A 62 -0.96 -29.29 0.68
N ASP A 63 -0.95 -29.33 2.01
CA ASP A 63 -0.75 -28.13 2.83
C ASP A 63 0.63 -27.51 2.66
N ASN A 64 1.68 -28.30 2.38
CA ASN A 64 3.03 -27.76 2.17
C ASN A 64 3.14 -27.08 0.80
N ASP A 65 2.61 -27.72 -0.25
CA ASP A 65 2.56 -27.12 -1.59
C ASP A 65 1.70 -25.84 -1.59
N TYR A 66 0.56 -25.86 -0.92
CA TYR A 66 -0.30 -24.69 -0.77
C TYR A 66 0.41 -23.55 -0.02
N LYS A 67 1.09 -23.88 1.09
CA LYS A 67 1.85 -22.90 1.88
C LYS A 67 2.99 -22.29 1.07
N TYR A 68 3.68 -23.09 0.27
CA TYR A 68 4.73 -22.60 -0.64
C TYR A 68 4.16 -21.66 -1.72
N GLU A 69 3.06 -22.02 -2.35
CA GLU A 69 2.45 -21.17 -3.39
C GLU A 69 1.85 -19.88 -2.82
N LEU A 70 1.31 -19.91 -1.61
CA LEU A 70 0.92 -18.70 -0.87
C LEU A 70 2.12 -17.81 -0.56
N LEU A 71 3.25 -18.38 -0.13
CA LEU A 71 4.49 -17.64 0.09
C LEU A 71 4.96 -16.98 -1.20
N ARG A 72 5.01 -17.75 -2.29
CA ARG A 72 5.41 -17.27 -3.61
C ARG A 72 4.52 -16.13 -4.10
N ARG A 73 3.21 -16.21 -3.91
CA ARG A 73 2.27 -15.12 -4.23
C ARG A 73 2.49 -13.88 -3.37
N ASN A 74 2.69 -14.05 -2.06
CA ASN A 74 2.99 -12.94 -1.17
C ASN A 74 4.26 -12.20 -1.60
N VAL A 75 5.35 -12.92 -1.82
CA VAL A 75 6.62 -12.34 -2.29
C VAL A 75 6.43 -11.65 -3.64
N PHE A 76 5.70 -12.27 -4.57
CA PHE A 76 5.40 -11.67 -5.86
C PHE A 76 4.70 -10.31 -5.70
N TYR A 77 3.65 -10.23 -4.87
CA TYR A 77 2.95 -8.96 -4.66
C TYR A 77 3.81 -7.93 -3.94
N ILE A 78 4.62 -8.32 -2.95
CA ILE A 78 5.56 -7.42 -2.27
C ILE A 78 6.49 -6.74 -3.27
N GLU A 79 7.10 -7.53 -4.17
CA GLU A 79 8.05 -7.02 -5.17
C GLU A 79 7.34 -6.11 -6.19
N VAL A 80 6.16 -6.51 -6.69
CA VAL A 80 5.38 -5.68 -7.63
C VAL A 80 4.93 -4.37 -6.97
N ILE A 81 4.44 -4.41 -5.73
CA ILE A 81 4.03 -3.23 -4.97
C ILE A 81 5.22 -2.29 -4.75
N SER A 82 6.39 -2.83 -4.41
CA SER A 82 7.62 -2.05 -4.25
C SER A 82 7.97 -1.28 -5.53
N GLU A 83 7.90 -1.96 -6.68
CA GLU A 83 8.13 -1.32 -7.99
C GLU A 83 7.05 -0.26 -8.30
N LEU A 84 5.78 -0.53 -8.04
CA LEU A 84 4.71 0.46 -8.23
C LEU A 84 4.90 1.71 -7.37
N LYS A 85 5.30 1.55 -6.11
CA LYS A 85 5.61 2.67 -5.21
C LYS A 85 6.80 3.49 -5.72
N ARG A 86 7.83 2.82 -6.25
CA ARG A 86 8.99 3.49 -6.87
C ARG A 86 8.55 4.31 -8.08
N LEU A 87 7.76 3.72 -8.98
CA LEU A 87 7.22 4.41 -10.15
C LEU A 87 6.33 5.59 -9.78
N LEU A 88 5.50 5.45 -8.73
CA LEU A 88 4.71 6.55 -8.19
C LEU A 88 5.59 7.67 -7.63
N ALA A 89 6.66 7.33 -6.89
CA ALA A 89 7.60 8.32 -6.40
C ALA A 89 8.28 9.08 -7.54
N ASP A 90 8.68 8.38 -8.61
CA ASP A 90 9.30 8.98 -9.79
C ASP A 90 8.32 9.90 -10.54
N LEU A 91 7.06 9.48 -10.63
CA LEU A 91 6.00 10.28 -11.21
C LEU A 91 5.75 11.57 -10.42
N LEU A 92 5.74 11.49 -9.09
CA LEU A 92 5.60 12.65 -8.19
C LEU A 92 6.81 13.60 -8.22
N ARG A 93 7.95 13.16 -8.76
CA ARG A 93 9.11 14.01 -9.06
C ARG A 93 9.01 14.70 -10.42
N GLY A 94 7.97 14.40 -11.20
CA GLY A 94 7.76 14.95 -12.53
C GLY A 94 8.44 14.16 -13.66
N TYR A 95 8.99 12.96 -13.37
CA TYR A 95 9.52 12.12 -14.44
C TYR A 95 8.39 11.54 -15.29
N GLN A 96 8.61 11.43 -16.60
CA GLN A 96 7.71 10.69 -17.47
C GLN A 96 7.84 9.20 -17.17
N VAL A 97 6.81 8.63 -16.56
CA VAL A 97 6.78 7.22 -16.18
C VAL A 97 5.71 6.49 -16.97
N THR A 98 6.13 5.51 -17.76
CA THR A 98 5.22 4.54 -18.39
C THR A 98 5.13 3.29 -17.50
N VAL A 99 3.92 2.98 -17.04
CA VAL A 99 3.69 1.78 -16.22
C VAL A 99 3.39 0.59 -17.13
N ASP A 100 4.39 -0.22 -17.44
CA ASP A 100 4.19 -1.52 -18.09
C ASP A 100 4.05 -2.62 -17.02
N LEU A 101 2.81 -2.84 -16.59
CA LEU A 101 2.48 -3.88 -15.61
C LEU A 101 2.87 -5.28 -16.10
N LYS A 102 2.82 -5.55 -17.41
CA LYS A 102 3.15 -6.86 -17.95
C LYS A 102 4.66 -7.12 -17.84
N ALA A 103 5.47 -6.12 -18.16
CA ALA A 103 6.92 -6.19 -17.98
C ALA A 103 7.32 -6.33 -16.51
N ILE A 104 6.72 -5.54 -15.61
CA ILE A 104 6.99 -5.63 -14.16
C ILE A 104 6.69 -7.04 -13.65
N LYS A 105 5.49 -7.56 -13.94
CA LYS A 105 5.10 -8.91 -13.52
C LYS A 105 6.04 -9.98 -14.07
N ARG A 106 6.39 -9.89 -15.36
CA ARG A 106 7.31 -10.85 -16.00
C ARG A 106 8.69 -10.82 -15.33
N LYS A 107 9.23 -9.64 -15.07
CA LYS A 107 10.50 -9.47 -14.34
C LYS A 107 10.42 -10.11 -12.95
N THR A 108 9.38 -9.81 -12.19
CA THR A 108 9.18 -10.38 -10.85
C THR A 108 9.06 -11.90 -10.88
N THR A 109 8.31 -12.47 -11.84
CA THR A 109 8.19 -13.93 -11.99
C THR A 109 9.54 -14.59 -12.27
N ILE A 110 10.39 -13.98 -13.10
CA ILE A 110 11.73 -14.51 -13.40
C ILE A 110 12.62 -14.50 -12.14
N GLN A 111 12.46 -13.50 -11.29
CA GLN A 111 13.30 -13.29 -10.09
C GLN A 111 12.70 -13.88 -8.81
N ILE A 112 11.60 -14.64 -8.91
CA ILE A 112 10.77 -14.95 -7.74
C ILE A 112 11.49 -15.80 -6.70
N GLU A 113 12.30 -16.77 -7.12
CA GLU A 113 13.04 -17.66 -6.21
C GLU A 113 14.12 -16.89 -5.44
N GLU A 114 14.82 -15.97 -6.12
CA GLU A 114 15.78 -15.09 -5.48
C GLU A 114 15.09 -14.16 -4.47
N ALA A 115 13.92 -13.63 -4.84
CA ALA A 115 13.12 -12.80 -3.94
C ALA A 115 12.63 -13.60 -2.72
N ILE A 116 12.18 -14.84 -2.88
CA ILE A 116 11.80 -15.71 -1.77
C ILE A 116 12.98 -15.87 -0.82
N GLY A 117 14.19 -16.10 -1.33
CA GLY A 117 15.41 -16.16 -0.53
C GLY A 117 15.66 -14.89 0.31
N ARG A 118 15.44 -13.70 -0.26
CA ARG A 118 15.59 -12.41 0.46
C ARG A 118 14.56 -12.21 1.56
N HIS A 119 13.34 -12.74 1.40
CA HIS A 119 12.26 -12.59 2.36
C HIS A 119 12.11 -13.80 3.30
N TYR A 120 12.92 -14.84 3.14
CA TYR A 120 12.76 -16.12 3.83
C TYR A 120 12.71 -15.96 5.35
N ASP A 121 13.68 -15.25 5.95
CA ASP A 121 13.74 -15.09 7.41
C ASP A 121 12.48 -14.41 7.98
N HIS A 122 11.96 -13.42 7.25
CA HIS A 122 10.72 -12.75 7.63
C HIS A 122 9.56 -13.73 7.63
N PHE A 123 9.36 -14.45 6.52
CA PHE A 123 8.23 -15.38 6.41
C PHE A 123 8.38 -16.59 7.33
N TYR A 124 9.60 -17.08 7.54
CA TYR A 124 9.87 -18.19 8.43
C TYR A 124 9.43 -17.86 9.85
N LYS A 125 9.91 -16.73 10.37
CA LYS A 125 9.63 -16.27 11.73
C LYS A 125 8.15 -15.98 11.98
N HIS A 126 7.41 -15.49 10.99
CA HIS A 126 6.03 -15.03 11.19
C HIS A 126 4.97 -16.05 10.77
N TYR A 127 5.31 -17.01 9.90
CA TYR A 127 4.32 -17.93 9.31
C TYR A 127 4.82 -19.37 9.13
N LEU A 128 6.06 -19.58 8.67
CA LEU A 128 6.47 -20.95 8.30
C LEU A 128 6.75 -21.83 9.51
N SER A 129 7.28 -21.27 10.61
CA SER A 129 7.67 -22.01 11.81
C SER A 129 6.63 -22.03 12.94
N ILE A 130 5.43 -21.50 12.72
CA ILE A 130 4.40 -21.33 13.77
C ILE A 130 3.13 -22.08 13.38
N GLU A 131 2.49 -22.72 14.38
CA GLU A 131 1.17 -23.31 14.26
C GLU A 131 0.11 -22.23 13.94
N GLY A 132 -0.76 -22.48 12.96
CA GLY A 132 -1.71 -21.47 12.46
C GLY A 132 -1.11 -20.42 11.51
N GLY A 133 0.20 -20.49 11.21
CA GLY A 133 0.86 -19.56 10.29
C GLY A 133 0.29 -19.55 8.87
N LEU A 134 -0.42 -20.60 8.44
CA LEU A 134 -1.11 -20.66 7.16
C LEU A 134 -2.22 -19.59 7.05
N THR A 135 -3.06 -19.46 8.08
CA THR A 135 -4.14 -18.45 8.11
C THR A 135 -3.56 -17.04 8.09
N GLY A 136 -2.46 -16.81 8.82
CA GLY A 136 -1.73 -15.54 8.76
C GLY A 136 -1.20 -15.24 7.35
N LEU A 137 -0.66 -16.25 6.67
CA LEU A 137 -0.10 -16.11 5.32
C LEU A 137 -1.19 -15.84 4.27
N GLU A 138 -2.37 -16.47 4.41
CA GLU A 138 -3.56 -16.18 3.60
C GLU A 138 -3.99 -14.72 3.80
N GLN A 139 -4.12 -14.28 5.05
CA GLN A 139 -4.51 -12.91 5.38
C GLN A 139 -3.55 -11.88 4.77
N THR A 140 -2.24 -12.10 4.91
CA THR A 140 -1.23 -11.24 4.30
C THR A 140 -1.29 -11.29 2.78
N CYS A 141 -1.62 -12.43 2.17
CA CYS A 141 -1.84 -12.54 0.73
C CYS A 141 -3.03 -11.68 0.27
N ARG A 142 -4.13 -11.67 1.02
CA ARG A 142 -5.32 -10.84 0.73
C ARG A 142 -4.97 -9.35 0.78
N GLN A 143 -4.29 -8.92 1.84
CA GLN A 143 -3.85 -7.53 2.02
C GLN A 143 -2.91 -7.09 0.90
N ASN A 144 -1.95 -7.93 0.53
CA ASN A 144 -1.02 -7.63 -0.56
C ASN A 144 -1.73 -7.58 -1.92
N LEU A 145 -2.67 -8.48 -2.19
CA LEU A 145 -3.48 -8.44 -3.41
C LEU A 145 -4.30 -7.14 -3.51
N LEU A 146 -4.97 -6.74 -2.42
CA LEU A 146 -5.72 -5.47 -2.37
C LEU A 146 -4.81 -4.28 -2.63
N MET A 147 -3.71 -4.18 -1.89
CA MET A 147 -2.73 -3.10 -2.07
C MET A 147 -2.23 -3.00 -3.51
N TYR A 148 -1.95 -4.15 -4.14
CA TYR A 148 -1.55 -4.20 -5.54
C TYR A 148 -2.66 -3.67 -6.47
N GLU A 149 -3.91 -4.09 -6.30
CA GLU A 149 -5.04 -3.62 -7.11
C GLU A 149 -5.33 -2.12 -6.89
N TRP A 150 -5.21 -1.63 -5.65
CA TRP A 150 -5.35 -0.22 -5.30
C TRP A 150 -4.29 0.65 -5.98
N LEU A 151 -3.01 0.30 -5.86
CA LEU A 151 -1.94 1.05 -6.50
C LEU A 151 -2.04 1.00 -8.02
N LYS A 152 -2.43 -0.14 -8.58
CA LYS A 152 -2.70 -0.28 -10.02
C LYS A 152 -3.80 0.68 -10.50
N GLN A 153 -4.86 0.87 -9.72
CA GLN A 153 -5.94 1.80 -10.04
C GLN A 153 -5.51 3.27 -9.88
N LEU A 154 -4.72 3.57 -8.85
CA LEU A 154 -4.28 4.95 -8.55
C LEU A 154 -3.19 5.46 -9.51
N MET A 155 -2.36 4.59 -10.07
CA MET A 155 -1.27 5.01 -10.96
C MET A 155 -1.74 5.87 -12.15
N PRO A 156 -2.77 5.48 -12.94
CA PRO A 156 -3.31 6.31 -14.01
C PRO A 156 -3.97 7.61 -13.53
N TYR A 157 -4.50 7.65 -12.31
CA TYR A 157 -5.04 8.87 -11.72
C TYR A 157 -3.91 9.88 -11.50
N TYR A 158 -2.83 9.46 -10.84
CA TYR A 158 -1.67 10.32 -10.56
C TYR A 158 -0.91 10.73 -11.82
N GLN A 159 -0.87 9.88 -12.85
CA GLN A 159 -0.35 10.26 -14.17
C GLN A 159 -1.07 11.45 -14.79
N ARG A 160 -2.38 11.58 -14.56
CA ARG A 160 -3.21 12.67 -15.09
C ARG A 160 -3.29 13.88 -14.16
N HIS A 161 -3.15 13.65 -12.86
CA HIS A 161 -3.30 14.65 -11.80
C HIS A 161 -2.01 14.75 -11.00
N GLN A 162 -1.05 15.52 -11.49
CA GLN A 162 0.17 15.82 -10.74
C GLN A 162 -0.15 16.79 -9.60
N TYR A 163 0.24 16.42 -8.37
CA TYR A 163 0.19 17.36 -7.26
C TYR A 163 1.21 18.47 -7.46
N GLN A 164 0.74 19.73 -7.42
CA GLN A 164 1.62 20.85 -7.14
C GLN A 164 2.10 20.71 -5.69
N THR A 165 3.36 20.34 -5.52
CA THR A 165 3.95 20.08 -4.21
C THR A 165 5.22 20.91 -4.08
N SER A 166 5.47 21.47 -2.90
CA SER A 166 6.70 22.21 -2.66
C SER A 166 7.94 21.30 -2.85
N GLU A 167 9.08 21.91 -3.17
CA GLU A 167 10.36 21.21 -3.22
C GLU A 167 10.76 20.66 -1.84
N ASN A 168 10.30 21.31 -0.78
CA ASN A 168 10.58 20.95 0.62
C ASN A 168 9.81 19.70 1.07
N LEU A 169 8.74 19.30 0.37
CA LEU A 169 7.95 18.14 0.73
C LEU A 169 8.58 16.85 0.18
N PRO A 170 9.00 15.90 1.06
CA PRO A 170 9.62 14.66 0.59
C PRO A 170 8.59 13.80 -0.17
N LYS A 171 8.85 13.47 -1.44
CA LYS A 171 7.92 12.63 -2.24
C LYS A 171 7.70 11.24 -1.63
N ARG A 172 8.70 10.71 -0.91
CA ARG A 172 8.57 9.49 -0.11
C ARG A 172 7.47 9.56 0.95
N TRP A 173 7.21 10.75 1.50
CA TRP A 173 6.14 10.97 2.48
C TRP A 173 4.77 10.87 1.80
N ILE A 174 4.63 11.45 0.61
CA ILE A 174 3.39 11.37 -0.19
C ILE A 174 3.08 9.90 -0.53
N VAL A 175 4.06 9.16 -1.04
CA VAL A 175 3.88 7.72 -1.36
C VAL A 175 3.51 6.92 -0.12
N ARG A 176 4.16 7.17 1.01
CA ARG A 176 3.81 6.54 2.29
C ARG A 176 2.38 6.88 2.72
N ARG A 177 1.95 8.13 2.55
CA ARG A 177 0.59 8.55 2.91
C ARG A 177 -0.48 7.89 2.04
N ILE A 178 -0.21 7.77 0.74
CA ILE A 178 -1.07 7.01 -0.20
C ILE A 178 -1.17 5.55 0.23
N GLU A 179 -0.03 4.94 0.58
CA GLU A 179 -0.01 3.56 1.11
C GLU A 179 -0.84 3.42 2.38
N GLU A 180 -0.71 4.33 3.35
CA GLU A 180 -1.48 4.30 4.59
C GLU A 180 -2.99 4.36 4.33
N GLU A 181 -3.44 5.20 3.40
CA GLU A 181 -4.86 5.25 3.01
C GLU A 181 -5.31 3.99 2.26
N CYS A 182 -4.48 3.44 1.36
CA CYS A 182 -4.79 2.17 0.70
C CYS A 182 -4.88 1.00 1.69
N ARG A 183 -4.06 1.02 2.75
CA ARG A 183 -4.14 0.02 3.84
C ARG A 183 -5.44 0.17 4.62
N ARG A 184 -5.82 1.40 5.00
CA ARG A 184 -7.11 1.67 5.66
C ARG A 184 -8.27 1.10 4.85
N VAL A 185 -8.33 1.39 3.55
CA VAL A 185 -9.38 0.86 2.67
C VAL A 185 -9.32 -0.67 2.55
N SER A 186 -8.11 -1.25 2.54
CA SER A 186 -7.97 -2.72 2.53
C SER A 186 -8.50 -3.37 3.81
N ASP A 187 -8.22 -2.77 4.96
CA ASP A 187 -8.70 -3.24 6.25
C ASP A 187 -10.23 -3.13 6.34
N GLU A 188 -10.82 -2.06 5.79
CA GLU A 188 -12.28 -1.93 5.66
C GLU A 188 -12.87 -3.09 4.84
N VAL A 189 -12.25 -3.49 3.73
CA VAL A 189 -12.75 -4.61 2.90
C VAL A 189 -12.60 -5.98 3.58
N ILE A 190 -11.55 -6.18 4.38
CA ILE A 190 -11.28 -7.49 4.97
C ILE A 190 -12.06 -7.70 6.28
N PHE A 191 -12.31 -6.64 7.03
CA PHE A 191 -12.88 -6.74 8.39
C PHE A 191 -14.31 -6.21 8.54
N PHE A 192 -14.90 -5.58 7.51
CA PHE A 192 -16.28 -5.09 7.52
C PHE A 192 -17.06 -5.57 6.28
#